data_AF-E1Z2G5-F1
#
_entry.id   AF-E1Z2G5-F1
#
_cell.length_a   1.000
_cell.length_b   1.000
_cell.length_c   1.000
_cell.angle_alpha   90.00
_cell.angle_beta   90.00
_cell.angle_gamma   90.00
#
_symmetry.space_group_name_H-M   'P 1'
#
loop_
_entity.id
_entity.type
_entity.pdbx_description
1 polymer ?
#
loop_
_entity_poly.entity_id
_entity_poly.type
_entity_poly.pdbx_seq_one_letter_code
_entity_poly.pdbx_strand_id
1 'polypeptide(L)'
;MSICLPRTLLRQRCVAAALPQPAAPRAPFFYCADSFAQELQELAVQRLEEEQRAAAEAEARDWEAMRHQREVQLLLERSAELRELKGKLQAAEVNLGRVQQREQRAAIEAREREYSAALEALMAQQREAAAAHEVAQAAARARVEEEARQALSQQMEERTQLQLVAREEFEKERAMVDAVVRRIEEEDAAAADARRRHQQDAQADIHRFLAQQQELRQRQREAEAAEERGIQEYLRRRREREAQEAARQANKREAQDRAYEILKRQQQEEEARREEEEALLDLLRAELAAERARVAAEQRRRRQEEMRREMVEANEVQKRLKAERRAAERAGEEEFRRRMLDRFAEEDRLEQMNMQKRRAKQAAHMREVERLLAYRRQLYHAMQEAEDAEERRQVEEEARKAAIVAAERQRMLLGAAHLREHLPKGVVQSMQELSLIESAGRQVAGPPPLPESACQQGGGAQYVAGGWGDAGEQQQHDYQGLPTVHTSSMFVPAAGQAERWQQGAGAPAADRSPCTRRAPW
;
A
#
# COMPACT_ATOMS: atom_id res chain seq x y z
N MET A 1 -29.99 -31.55 56.21
CA MET A 1 -29.05 -32.02 57.24
C MET A 1 -28.24 -30.80 57.70
N SER A 2 -28.74 -29.86 58.50
CA SER A 2 -29.70 -29.95 59.63
C SER A 2 -29.12 -30.69 60.84
N ILE A 3 -28.58 -29.91 61.79
CA ILE A 3 -28.53 -30.02 63.26
C ILE A 3 -27.55 -28.90 63.69
N CYS A 4 -27.97 -27.69 64.09
CA CYS A 4 -28.70 -27.30 65.30
C CYS A 4 -27.88 -27.38 66.62
N LEU A 5 -27.12 -26.32 66.90
CA LEU A 5 -27.20 -25.64 68.21
C LEU A 5 -28.61 -24.99 68.29
N PRO A 6 -29.31 -24.91 69.45
CA PRO A 6 -28.93 -23.92 70.47
C PRO A 6 -29.41 -24.16 71.93
N ARG A 7 -29.11 -23.16 72.76
CA ARG A 7 -29.96 -22.53 73.82
C ARG A 7 -30.01 -23.09 75.25
N THR A 8 -29.88 -22.11 76.13
CA THR A 8 -30.28 -21.99 77.53
C THR A 8 -31.67 -22.52 77.86
N LEU A 9 -31.84 -23.06 79.07
CA LEU A 9 -33.11 -23.08 79.80
C LEU A 9 -32.91 -22.83 81.30
N LEU A 10 -33.41 -21.68 81.77
CA LEU A 10 -33.97 -21.60 83.13
C LEU A 10 -35.16 -22.56 83.21
N ARG A 11 -35.37 -23.20 84.36
CA ARG A 11 -36.72 -23.64 84.74
C ARG A 11 -36.95 -23.61 86.24
N GLN A 12 -37.72 -22.61 86.66
CA GLN A 12 -38.48 -22.66 87.90
C GLN A 12 -39.47 -23.84 87.85
N ARG A 13 -39.73 -24.48 88.99
CA ARG A 13 -41.04 -25.08 89.23
C ARG A 13 -41.39 -25.11 90.72
N CYS A 14 -42.50 -24.46 91.05
CA CYS A 14 -43.11 -24.49 92.37
C CYS A 14 -43.78 -25.85 92.62
N VAL A 15 -43.76 -26.31 93.87
CA VAL A 15 -44.83 -27.12 94.46
C VAL A 15 -45.17 -26.48 95.80
N ALA A 16 -46.45 -26.47 96.14
CA ALA A 16 -47.03 -25.72 97.26
C ALA A 16 -47.62 -26.64 98.34
N ALA A 17 -48.15 -26.02 99.40
CA ALA A 17 -48.87 -26.60 100.54
C ALA A 17 -47.99 -27.34 101.58
N ALA A 18 -48.26 -27.27 102.89
CA ALA A 18 -49.36 -26.59 103.59
C ALA A 18 -48.90 -25.95 104.92
N LEU A 19 -49.50 -24.81 105.28
CA LEU A 19 -49.56 -24.30 106.66
C LEU A 19 -50.77 -24.90 107.38
N PRO A 20 -50.72 -25.02 108.71
CA PRO A 20 -51.88 -24.73 109.55
C PRO A 20 -51.60 -23.56 110.51
N GLN A 21 -52.62 -22.73 110.71
CA GLN A 21 -52.59 -21.54 111.59
C GLN A 21 -52.95 -21.87 113.05
N PRO A 22 -52.68 -20.95 114.01
CA PRO A 22 -52.71 -21.25 115.44
C PRO A 22 -54.12 -21.15 116.06
N ALA A 23 -54.30 -21.82 117.20
CA ALA A 23 -55.44 -21.64 118.10
C ALA A 23 -54.95 -21.34 119.52
N ALA A 24 -55.43 -20.23 120.10
CA ALA A 24 -55.24 -19.92 121.51
C ALA A 24 -56.41 -20.44 122.35
N PRO A 25 -56.17 -20.74 123.64
CA PRO A 25 -57.11 -20.32 124.66
C PRO A 25 -56.45 -19.60 125.84
N ARG A 26 -57.30 -19.00 126.68
CA ARG A 26 -56.95 -18.03 127.74
C ARG A 26 -56.29 -18.67 128.96
N ALA A 27 -55.45 -17.87 129.63
CA ALA A 27 -54.90 -18.09 130.98
C ALA A 27 -56.03 -18.15 132.06
N PRO A 28 -55.79 -18.60 133.32
CA PRO A 28 -54.81 -17.97 134.24
C PRO A 28 -54.03 -18.90 135.21
N PHE A 29 -53.18 -18.27 136.04
CA PHE A 29 -52.49 -18.74 137.26
C PHE A 29 -51.16 -19.53 137.16
N PHE A 30 -50.07 -18.76 137.18
CA PHE A 30 -48.99 -18.74 138.21
C PHE A 30 -48.26 -20.01 138.70
N TYR A 31 -46.92 -19.84 138.78
CA TYR A 31 -45.85 -20.67 139.39
C TYR A 31 -45.26 -21.84 138.56
N CYS A 32 -43.93 -22.02 138.73
CA CYS A 32 -43.02 -22.99 138.08
C CYS A 32 -42.70 -22.81 136.59
N ALA A 33 -42.25 -21.62 136.19
CA ALA A 33 -41.62 -21.41 134.86
C ALA A 33 -40.12 -21.76 134.82
N ASP A 34 -39.42 -21.75 135.97
CA ASP A 34 -37.96 -21.90 136.01
C ASP A 34 -37.49 -23.35 135.75
N SER A 35 -38.25 -24.37 136.15
CA SER A 35 -37.86 -25.78 135.96
C SER A 35 -37.92 -26.21 134.50
N PHE A 36 -38.96 -25.81 133.75
CA PHE A 36 -39.03 -26.08 132.31
C PHE A 36 -38.00 -25.26 131.51
N ALA A 37 -37.65 -24.06 131.97
CA ALA A 37 -36.57 -23.29 131.38
C ALA A 37 -35.20 -23.95 131.63
N GLN A 38 -34.99 -24.53 132.82
CA GLN A 38 -33.81 -25.34 133.15
C GLN A 38 -33.75 -26.62 132.30
N GLU A 39 -34.83 -27.40 132.20
CA GLU A 39 -34.89 -28.60 131.34
C GLU A 39 -34.61 -28.29 129.86
N LEU A 40 -35.11 -27.16 129.33
CA LEU A 40 -34.81 -26.71 127.97
C LEU A 40 -33.36 -26.24 127.80
N GLN A 41 -32.77 -25.63 128.84
CA GLN A 41 -31.34 -25.27 128.85
C GLN A 41 -30.47 -26.52 128.93
N GLU A 42 -30.83 -27.51 129.75
CA GLU A 42 -30.15 -28.80 129.85
C GLU A 42 -30.21 -29.58 128.54
N LEU A 43 -31.37 -29.63 127.88
CA LEU A 43 -31.51 -30.21 126.53
C LEU A 43 -30.71 -29.44 125.47
N ALA A 44 -30.59 -28.12 125.59
CA ALA A 44 -29.76 -27.31 124.69
C ALA A 44 -28.27 -27.56 124.93
N VAL A 45 -27.83 -27.70 126.19
CA VAL A 45 -26.46 -28.09 126.55
C VAL A 45 -26.16 -29.50 126.09
N GLN A 46 -27.06 -30.48 126.30
CA GLN A 46 -26.90 -31.84 125.80
C GLN A 46 -26.78 -31.90 124.26
N ARG A 47 -27.61 -31.15 123.53
CA ARG A 47 -27.48 -31.03 122.07
C ARG A 47 -26.16 -30.38 121.66
N LEU A 48 -25.72 -29.34 122.36
CA LEU A 48 -24.47 -28.65 122.07
C LEU A 48 -23.25 -29.54 122.41
N GLU A 49 -23.35 -30.40 123.42
CA GLU A 49 -22.37 -31.47 123.70
C GLU A 49 -22.39 -32.58 122.64
N GLU A 50 -23.56 -33.00 122.16
CA GLU A 50 -23.70 -33.96 121.06
C GLU A 50 -23.14 -33.38 119.75
N GLU A 51 -23.43 -32.12 119.44
CA GLU A 51 -22.86 -31.38 118.30
C GLU A 51 -21.35 -31.20 118.43
N GLN A 52 -20.82 -30.90 119.62
CA GLN A 52 -19.38 -30.84 119.88
C GLN A 52 -18.71 -32.21 119.72
N ARG A 53 -19.34 -33.30 120.19
CA ARG A 53 -18.83 -34.67 120.00
C ARG A 53 -18.85 -35.05 118.51
N ALA A 54 -19.93 -34.75 117.79
CA ALA A 54 -20.04 -34.99 116.36
C ALA A 54 -19.05 -34.15 115.54
N ALA A 55 -18.80 -32.89 115.93
CA ALA A 55 -17.79 -32.04 115.32
C ALA A 55 -16.37 -32.57 115.59
N ALA A 56 -16.06 -32.98 116.82
CA ALA A 56 -14.77 -33.60 117.15
C ALA A 56 -14.55 -34.94 116.41
N GLU A 57 -15.60 -35.74 116.22
CA GLU A 57 -15.56 -36.95 115.38
C GLU A 57 -15.36 -36.62 113.89
N ALA A 58 -15.97 -35.55 113.38
CA ALA A 58 -15.77 -35.11 112.00
C ALA A 58 -14.33 -34.59 111.79
N GLU A 59 -13.83 -33.74 112.70
CA GLU A 59 -12.44 -33.26 112.69
C GLU A 59 -11.44 -34.42 112.82
N ALA A 60 -11.74 -35.43 113.62
CA ALA A 60 -10.92 -36.64 113.71
C ALA A 60 -10.88 -37.41 112.38
N ARG A 61 -12.03 -37.60 111.71
CA ARG A 61 -12.12 -38.25 110.39
C ARG A 61 -11.41 -37.45 109.31
N ASP A 62 -11.49 -36.12 109.34
CA ASP A 62 -10.77 -35.24 108.41
C ASP A 62 -9.26 -35.25 108.68
N TRP A 63 -8.83 -35.30 109.95
CA TRP A 63 -7.42 -35.50 110.32
C TRP A 63 -6.90 -36.87 109.87
N GLU A 64 -7.67 -37.94 110.04
CA GLU A 64 -7.34 -39.28 109.55
C GLU A 64 -7.30 -39.35 108.02
N ALA A 65 -8.25 -38.70 107.32
CA ALA A 65 -8.25 -38.60 105.87
C ALA A 65 -7.06 -37.80 105.34
N MET A 66 -6.73 -36.66 105.97
CA MET A 66 -5.56 -35.85 105.63
C MET A 66 -4.25 -36.59 105.95
N ARG A 67 -4.20 -37.34 107.05
CA ARG A 67 -3.07 -38.22 107.38
C ARG A 67 -2.92 -39.32 106.34
N HIS A 68 -3.99 -40.03 105.99
CA HIS A 68 -3.99 -41.08 104.97
C HIS A 68 -3.60 -40.51 103.59
N GLN A 69 -4.10 -39.33 103.21
CA GLN A 69 -3.68 -38.65 101.98
C GLN A 69 -2.18 -38.32 101.99
N ARG A 70 -1.64 -37.83 103.10
CA ARG A 70 -0.19 -37.58 103.26
C ARG A 70 0.61 -38.88 103.21
N GLU A 71 0.16 -39.94 103.86
CA GLU A 71 0.79 -41.27 103.82
C GLU A 71 0.77 -41.84 102.39
N VAL A 72 -0.34 -41.70 101.66
CA VAL A 72 -0.45 -42.06 100.23
C VAL A 72 0.47 -41.20 99.34
N GLN A 73 0.56 -39.89 99.57
CA GLN A 73 1.49 -39.01 98.84
C GLN A 73 2.95 -39.40 99.09
N LEU A 74 3.33 -39.64 100.35
CA LEU A 74 4.67 -40.11 100.72
C LEU A 74 4.98 -41.49 100.10
N LEU A 75 4.00 -42.40 100.00
CA LEU A 75 4.17 -43.69 99.32
C LEU A 75 4.30 -43.54 97.80
N LEU A 76 3.55 -42.62 97.18
CA LEU A 76 3.67 -42.27 95.75
C LEU A 76 5.04 -41.67 95.40
N GLU A 77 5.63 -40.89 96.30
CA GLU A 77 6.96 -40.28 96.11
C GLU A 77 8.10 -41.25 96.43
N ARG A 78 7.98 -42.01 97.53
CA ARG A 78 9.04 -42.91 98.02
C ARG A 78 9.17 -44.18 97.17
N SER A 79 8.07 -44.75 96.68
CA SER A 79 8.14 -45.94 95.83
C SER A 79 8.78 -45.64 94.47
N ALA A 80 9.62 -46.55 93.97
CA ALA A 80 10.18 -46.45 92.62
C ALA A 80 9.15 -46.90 91.57
N GLU A 81 8.40 -47.96 91.87
CA GLU A 81 7.44 -48.61 90.98
C GLU A 81 6.30 -47.66 90.53
N LEU A 82 5.74 -46.85 91.44
CA LEU A 82 4.68 -45.89 91.09
C LEU A 82 5.23 -44.70 90.28
N ARG A 83 6.50 -44.30 90.49
CA ARG A 83 7.16 -43.30 89.65
C ARG A 83 7.45 -43.83 88.25
N GLU A 84 7.89 -45.08 88.13
CA GLU A 84 8.02 -45.75 86.83
C GLU A 84 6.68 -45.91 86.11
N LEU A 85 5.62 -46.31 86.82
CA LEU A 85 4.28 -46.43 86.26
C LEU A 85 3.77 -45.08 85.76
N LYS A 86 3.92 -44.02 86.57
CA LYS A 86 3.57 -42.65 86.17
C LYS A 86 4.35 -42.20 84.93
N GLY A 87 5.65 -42.50 84.85
CA GLY A 87 6.47 -42.23 83.66
C GLY A 87 6.01 -43.01 82.42
N LYS A 88 5.64 -44.29 82.57
CA LYS A 88 5.09 -45.13 81.49
C LYS A 88 3.72 -44.62 81.01
N LEU A 89 2.86 -44.16 81.92
CA LEU A 89 1.56 -43.56 81.60
C LEU A 89 1.71 -42.21 80.88
N GLN A 90 2.58 -41.32 81.37
CA GLN A 90 2.89 -40.05 80.70
C GLN A 90 3.51 -40.27 79.31
N ALA A 91 4.36 -41.30 79.15
CA ALA A 91 4.88 -41.68 77.84
C ALA A 91 3.76 -42.22 76.91
N ALA A 92 2.76 -42.92 77.45
CA ALA A 92 1.59 -43.38 76.70
C ALA A 92 0.69 -42.21 76.25
N GLU A 93 0.46 -41.21 77.11
CA GLU A 93 -0.26 -39.96 76.76
C GLU A 93 0.46 -39.19 75.63
N VAL A 94 1.78 -39.03 75.73
CA VAL A 94 2.59 -38.39 74.67
C VAL A 94 2.55 -39.20 73.38
N ASN A 95 2.54 -40.53 73.45
CA ASN A 95 2.41 -41.39 72.28
C ASN A 95 1.01 -41.31 71.64
N LEU A 96 -0.06 -41.20 72.44
CA LEU A 96 -1.41 -40.95 71.95
C LEU A 96 -1.49 -39.60 71.21
N GLY A 97 -0.91 -38.54 71.78
CA GLY A 97 -0.81 -37.23 71.12
C GLY A 97 -0.03 -37.29 69.80
N ARG A 98 1.04 -38.09 69.72
CA ARG A 98 1.79 -38.34 68.47
C ARG A 98 0.96 -39.08 67.42
N VAL A 99 0.10 -40.02 67.82
CA VAL A 99 -0.82 -40.72 66.90
C VAL A 99 -1.85 -39.73 66.35
N GLN A 100 -2.50 -38.95 67.22
CA GLN A 100 -3.47 -37.92 66.81
C GLN A 100 -2.84 -36.88 65.87
N GLN A 101 -1.61 -36.43 66.12
CA GLN A 101 -0.88 -35.54 65.23
C GLN A 101 -0.57 -36.17 63.86
N ARG A 102 -0.28 -37.47 63.81
CA ARG A 102 -0.09 -38.20 62.53
C ARG A 102 -1.38 -38.33 61.75
N GLU A 103 -2.50 -38.64 62.43
CA GLU A 103 -3.83 -38.71 61.82
C GLU A 103 -4.27 -37.34 61.28
N GLN A 104 -4.06 -36.26 62.04
CA GLN A 104 -4.32 -34.89 61.59
C GLN A 104 -3.47 -34.51 60.37
N ARG A 105 -2.17 -34.82 60.37
CA ARG A 105 -1.30 -34.58 59.20
C ARG A 105 -1.75 -35.40 57.99
N ALA A 106 -2.03 -36.69 58.17
CA ALA A 106 -2.53 -37.55 57.09
C ALA A 106 -3.87 -37.05 56.51
N ALA A 107 -4.76 -36.52 57.34
CA ALA A 107 -6.02 -35.91 56.89
C ALA A 107 -5.83 -34.58 56.14
N ILE A 108 -4.82 -33.78 56.50
CA ILE A 108 -4.43 -32.58 55.76
C ILE A 108 -3.80 -32.98 54.42
N GLU A 109 -2.82 -33.88 54.42
CA GLU A 109 -2.17 -34.38 53.20
C GLU A 109 -3.17 -35.03 52.23
N ALA A 110 -4.18 -35.75 52.73
CA ALA A 110 -5.25 -36.30 51.89
C ALA A 110 -6.03 -35.20 51.16
N ARG A 111 -6.43 -34.14 51.87
CA ARG A 111 -7.12 -32.97 51.28
C ARG A 111 -6.24 -32.19 50.30
N GLU A 112 -4.95 -32.07 50.60
CA GLU A 112 -3.99 -31.43 49.69
C GLU A 112 -3.82 -32.24 48.40
N ARG A 113 -3.81 -33.58 48.46
CA ARG A 113 -3.79 -34.47 47.29
C ARG A 113 -5.10 -34.43 46.50
N GLU A 114 -6.25 -34.36 47.17
CA GLU A 114 -7.55 -34.15 46.52
C GLU A 114 -7.59 -32.82 45.77
N TYR A 115 -7.10 -31.75 46.40
CA TYR A 115 -7.01 -30.42 45.79
C TYR A 115 -6.01 -30.38 44.62
N SER A 116 -4.84 -30.99 44.75
CA SER A 116 -3.85 -31.05 43.67
C SER A 116 -4.36 -31.86 42.48
N ALA A 117 -5.02 -33.01 42.72
CA ALA A 117 -5.63 -33.82 41.66
C ALA A 117 -6.77 -33.07 40.95
N ALA A 118 -7.60 -32.31 41.69
CA ALA A 118 -8.64 -31.48 41.09
C ALA A 118 -8.06 -30.33 40.25
N LEU A 119 -6.97 -29.70 40.71
CA LEU A 119 -6.25 -28.67 39.97
C LEU A 119 -5.58 -29.25 38.71
N GLU A 120 -4.92 -30.40 38.80
CA GLU A 120 -4.32 -31.10 37.67
C GLU A 120 -5.37 -31.47 36.61
N ALA A 121 -6.55 -31.95 37.02
CA ALA A 121 -7.66 -32.24 36.13
C ALA A 121 -8.18 -30.98 35.41
N LEU A 122 -8.31 -29.85 36.11
CA LEU A 122 -8.69 -28.57 35.51
C LEU A 122 -7.65 -28.09 34.48
N MET A 123 -6.36 -28.19 34.82
CA MET A 123 -5.27 -27.82 33.93
C MET A 123 -5.17 -28.75 32.70
N ALA A 124 -5.51 -30.04 32.84
CA ALA A 124 -5.61 -30.97 31.73
C ALA A 124 -6.76 -30.58 30.78
N GLN A 125 -7.96 -30.30 31.29
CA GLN A 125 -9.10 -29.85 30.49
C GLN A 125 -8.79 -28.53 29.74
N GLN A 126 -8.09 -27.59 30.36
CA GLN A 126 -7.67 -26.35 29.70
C GLN A 126 -6.68 -26.62 28.55
N ARG A 127 -5.74 -27.57 28.72
CA ARG A 127 -4.81 -27.98 27.65
C ARG A 127 -5.54 -28.66 26.49
N GLU A 128 -6.50 -29.53 26.78
CA GLU A 128 -7.34 -30.18 25.77
C GLU A 128 -8.18 -29.16 25.00
N ALA A 129 -8.80 -28.19 25.69
CA ALA A 129 -9.56 -27.11 25.06
C ALA A 129 -8.66 -26.20 24.18
N ALA A 130 -7.46 -25.87 24.64
CA ALA A 130 -6.48 -25.11 23.86
C ALA A 130 -6.05 -25.88 22.60
N ALA A 131 -5.69 -27.16 22.74
CA ALA A 131 -5.31 -28.01 21.60
C ALA A 131 -6.46 -28.18 20.60
N ALA A 132 -7.70 -28.37 21.07
CA ALA A 132 -8.88 -28.45 20.21
C ALA A 132 -9.11 -27.15 19.43
N HIS A 133 -8.90 -25.99 20.08
CA HIS A 133 -8.99 -24.68 19.43
C HIS A 133 -7.87 -24.47 18.39
N GLU A 134 -6.64 -24.88 18.68
CA GLU A 134 -5.53 -24.86 17.71
C GLU A 134 -5.81 -25.74 16.49
N VAL A 135 -6.31 -26.97 16.70
CA VAL A 135 -6.74 -27.87 15.62
C VAL A 135 -7.88 -27.25 14.79
N ALA A 136 -8.86 -26.62 15.43
CA ALA A 136 -9.94 -25.93 14.74
C ALA A 136 -9.44 -24.74 13.89
N GLN A 137 -8.49 -23.96 14.41
CA GLN A 137 -7.84 -22.88 13.64
C GLN A 137 -7.02 -23.43 12.47
N ALA A 138 -6.27 -24.52 12.66
CA ALA A 138 -5.51 -25.16 11.59
C ALA A 138 -6.43 -25.69 10.49
N ALA A 139 -7.54 -26.34 10.84
CA ALA A 139 -8.56 -26.81 9.90
C ALA A 139 -9.23 -25.65 9.14
N ALA A 140 -9.51 -24.53 9.81
CA ALA A 140 -10.04 -23.33 9.16
C ALA A 140 -9.06 -22.73 8.14
N ARG A 141 -7.76 -22.66 8.48
CA ARG A 141 -6.71 -22.22 7.54
C ARG A 141 -6.58 -23.16 6.35
N ALA A 142 -6.61 -24.47 6.58
CA ALA A 142 -6.53 -25.48 5.53
C ALA A 142 -7.69 -25.35 4.51
N ARG A 143 -8.92 -25.08 4.97
CA ARG A 143 -10.07 -24.83 4.07
C ARG A 143 -9.87 -23.60 3.20
N VAL A 144 -9.38 -22.49 3.77
CA VAL A 144 -9.08 -21.28 3.00
C VAL A 144 -7.95 -21.53 1.98
N GLU A 145 -6.95 -22.34 2.31
CA GLU A 145 -5.93 -22.78 1.35
C GLU A 145 -6.50 -23.67 0.24
N GLU A 146 -7.44 -24.58 0.55
CA GLU A 146 -8.12 -25.43 -0.44
C GLU A 146 -8.99 -24.60 -1.39
N GLU A 147 -9.79 -23.67 -0.86
CA GLU A 147 -10.59 -22.71 -1.64
C GLU A 147 -9.68 -21.86 -2.55
N ALA A 148 -8.55 -21.36 -2.03
CA ALA A 148 -7.57 -20.62 -2.83
C ALA A 148 -6.92 -21.48 -3.93
N ARG A 149 -6.59 -22.75 -3.65
CA ARG A 149 -6.08 -23.70 -4.66
C ARG A 149 -7.12 -24.01 -5.74
N GLN A 150 -8.39 -24.16 -5.37
CA GLN A 150 -9.48 -24.36 -6.33
C GLN A 150 -9.68 -23.15 -7.23
N ALA A 151 -9.71 -21.93 -6.66
CA ALA A 151 -9.78 -20.69 -7.42
C ALA A 151 -8.59 -20.51 -8.39
N LEU A 152 -7.38 -20.88 -7.96
CA LEU A 152 -6.21 -20.89 -8.85
C LEU A 152 -6.31 -21.94 -9.96
N SER A 153 -6.87 -23.13 -9.71
CA SER A 153 -7.14 -24.13 -10.76
C SER A 153 -8.11 -23.59 -11.79
N GLN A 154 -9.21 -22.98 -11.34
CA GLN A 154 -10.22 -22.36 -12.20
C GLN A 154 -9.61 -21.26 -13.08
N GLN A 155 -8.79 -20.36 -12.51
CA GLN A 155 -8.07 -19.34 -13.29
C GLN A 155 -7.12 -19.93 -14.34
N MET A 156 -6.49 -21.07 -14.07
CA MET A 156 -5.64 -21.77 -15.03
C MET A 156 -6.47 -22.45 -16.13
N GLU A 157 -7.64 -23.01 -15.79
CA GLU A 157 -8.59 -23.59 -16.73
C GLU A 157 -9.18 -22.50 -17.65
N GLU A 158 -9.69 -21.40 -17.10
CA GLU A 158 -10.15 -20.22 -17.84
C GLU A 158 -9.07 -19.70 -18.80
N ARG A 159 -7.82 -19.58 -18.32
CA ARG A 159 -6.69 -19.14 -19.15
C ARG A 159 -6.40 -20.12 -20.29
N THR A 160 -6.53 -21.43 -20.09
CA THR A 160 -6.36 -22.40 -21.18
C THR A 160 -7.52 -22.36 -22.17
N GLN A 161 -8.77 -22.16 -21.71
CA GLN A 161 -9.92 -21.95 -22.60
C GLN A 161 -9.75 -20.69 -23.46
N LEU A 162 -9.34 -19.56 -22.88
CA LEU A 162 -9.02 -18.34 -23.63
C LEU A 162 -7.89 -18.55 -24.65
N GLN A 163 -6.88 -19.37 -24.34
CA GLN A 163 -5.85 -19.75 -25.31
C GLN A 163 -6.37 -20.63 -26.45
N LEU A 164 -7.38 -21.48 -26.22
CA LEU A 164 -8.03 -22.26 -27.27
C LEU A 164 -8.88 -21.35 -28.18
N VAL A 165 -9.70 -20.46 -27.61
CA VAL A 165 -10.48 -19.48 -28.39
C VAL A 165 -9.57 -18.60 -29.24
N ALA A 166 -8.50 -18.05 -28.67
CA ALA A 166 -7.54 -17.24 -29.41
C ALA A 166 -6.81 -18.02 -30.53
N ARG A 167 -6.60 -19.34 -30.37
CA ARG A 167 -6.07 -20.20 -31.45
C ARG A 167 -7.09 -20.40 -32.57
N GLU A 168 -8.35 -20.64 -32.23
CA GLU A 168 -9.41 -20.74 -33.25
C GLU A 168 -9.61 -19.43 -34.02
N GLU A 169 -9.53 -18.28 -33.33
CA GLU A 169 -9.56 -16.96 -33.95
C GLU A 169 -8.37 -16.75 -34.88
N PHE A 170 -7.15 -17.07 -34.44
CA PHE A 170 -5.96 -17.03 -35.28
C PHE A 170 -6.06 -17.96 -36.51
N GLU A 171 -6.64 -19.15 -36.38
CA GLU A 171 -6.87 -20.07 -37.51
C GLU A 171 -7.91 -19.52 -38.49
N LYS A 172 -8.97 -18.85 -38.01
CA LYS A 172 -9.97 -18.15 -38.84
C LYS A 172 -9.35 -16.96 -39.57
N GLU A 173 -8.56 -16.14 -38.88
CA GLU A 173 -7.82 -15.02 -39.48
C GLU A 173 -6.83 -15.51 -40.52
N ARG A 174 -6.03 -16.54 -40.20
CA ARG A 174 -5.09 -17.14 -41.14
C ARG A 174 -5.81 -17.67 -42.38
N ALA A 175 -6.93 -18.38 -42.23
CA ALA A 175 -7.70 -18.86 -43.37
C ALA A 175 -8.25 -17.71 -44.24
N MET A 176 -8.61 -16.57 -43.63
CA MET A 176 -8.97 -15.36 -44.36
C MET A 176 -7.78 -14.75 -45.10
N VAL A 177 -6.61 -14.65 -44.47
CA VAL A 177 -5.37 -14.16 -45.12
C VAL A 177 -4.95 -15.07 -46.26
N ASP A 178 -4.92 -16.40 -46.06
CA ASP A 178 -4.60 -17.39 -47.09
C ASP A 178 -5.58 -17.29 -48.28
N ALA A 179 -6.87 -16.99 -48.03
CA ALA A 179 -7.86 -16.73 -49.08
C ALA A 179 -7.64 -15.40 -49.83
N VAL A 180 -7.16 -14.34 -49.16
CA VAL A 180 -6.77 -13.08 -49.80
C VAL A 180 -5.51 -13.26 -50.65
N VAL A 181 -4.50 -13.96 -50.15
CA VAL A 181 -3.26 -14.27 -50.90
C VAL A 181 -3.59 -15.06 -52.16
N ARG A 182 -4.43 -16.10 -52.09
CA ARG A 182 -4.89 -16.84 -53.28
C ARG A 182 -5.58 -15.96 -54.31
N ARG A 183 -6.43 -15.02 -53.88
CA ARG A 183 -7.07 -14.06 -54.81
C ARG A 183 -6.05 -13.15 -55.48
N ILE A 184 -5.04 -12.68 -54.75
CA ILE A 184 -3.95 -11.88 -55.32
C ILE A 184 -3.16 -12.71 -56.34
N GLU A 185 -2.83 -13.96 -56.03
CA GLU A 185 -2.15 -14.87 -56.96
C GLU A 185 -2.98 -15.16 -58.24
N GLU A 186 -4.30 -15.33 -58.09
CA GLU A 186 -5.25 -15.50 -59.20
C GLU A 186 -5.36 -14.22 -60.06
N GLU A 187 -5.44 -13.05 -59.44
CA GLU A 187 -5.48 -11.74 -60.12
C GLU A 187 -4.15 -11.43 -60.84
N ASP A 188 -3.00 -11.70 -60.21
CA ASP A 188 -1.68 -11.52 -60.81
C ASP A 188 -1.44 -12.48 -61.98
N ALA A 189 -1.90 -13.73 -61.86
CA ALA A 189 -1.85 -14.71 -62.94
C ALA A 189 -2.73 -14.26 -64.13
N ALA A 190 -3.97 -13.83 -63.87
CA ALA A 190 -4.88 -13.33 -64.89
C ALA A 190 -4.32 -12.07 -65.58
N ALA A 191 -3.70 -11.16 -64.82
CA ALA A 191 -3.02 -9.99 -65.34
C ALA A 191 -1.76 -10.35 -66.15
N ALA A 192 -1.01 -11.38 -65.75
CA ALA A 192 0.13 -11.89 -66.51
C ALA A 192 -0.29 -12.50 -67.85
N ASP A 193 -1.38 -13.27 -67.87
CA ASP A 193 -1.95 -13.83 -69.10
C ASP A 193 -2.54 -12.75 -70.02
N ALA A 194 -3.22 -11.73 -69.46
CA ALA A 194 -3.67 -10.57 -70.23
C ALA A 194 -2.50 -9.81 -70.87
N ARG A 195 -1.40 -9.59 -70.13
CA ARG A 195 -0.16 -9.00 -70.66
C ARG A 195 0.44 -9.86 -71.78
N ARG A 196 0.45 -11.19 -71.64
CA ARG A 196 0.93 -12.12 -72.69
C ARG A 196 0.07 -12.07 -73.95
N ARG A 197 -1.26 -12.03 -73.81
CA ARG A 197 -2.20 -11.90 -74.94
C ARG A 197 -1.96 -10.59 -75.69
N HIS A 198 -1.90 -9.45 -74.99
CA HIS A 198 -1.58 -8.16 -75.61
C HIS A 198 -0.21 -8.14 -76.32
N GLN A 199 0.80 -8.84 -75.80
CA GLN A 199 2.08 -8.99 -76.50
C GLN A 199 1.95 -9.82 -77.79
N GLN A 200 1.15 -10.90 -77.78
CA GLN A 200 0.88 -11.72 -78.96
C GLN A 200 0.06 -10.96 -80.01
N ASP A 201 -0.97 -10.23 -79.59
CA ASP A 201 -1.79 -9.39 -80.47
C ASP A 201 -0.93 -8.30 -81.14
N ALA A 202 -0.12 -7.59 -80.36
CA ALA A 202 0.79 -6.57 -80.89
C ALA A 202 1.84 -7.15 -81.86
N GLN A 203 2.37 -8.35 -81.58
CA GLN A 203 3.26 -9.06 -82.51
C GLN A 203 2.53 -9.43 -83.82
N ALA A 204 1.30 -9.94 -83.74
CA ALA A 204 0.49 -10.28 -84.89
C ALA A 204 0.16 -9.04 -85.77
N ASP A 205 -0.14 -7.90 -85.15
CA ASP A 205 -0.36 -6.64 -85.85
C ASP A 205 0.92 -6.08 -86.49
N ILE A 206 2.08 -6.18 -85.83
CA ILE A 206 3.38 -5.85 -86.42
C ILE A 206 3.66 -6.73 -87.65
N HIS A 207 3.43 -8.05 -87.55
CA HIS A 207 3.61 -8.96 -88.69
C HIS A 207 2.66 -8.62 -89.85
N ARG A 208 1.39 -8.30 -89.56
CA ARG A 208 0.40 -7.88 -90.57
C ARG A 208 0.82 -6.57 -91.25
N PHE A 209 1.28 -5.58 -90.49
CA PHE A 209 1.76 -4.30 -91.01
C PHE A 209 3.01 -4.47 -91.88
N LEU A 210 3.95 -5.32 -91.48
CA LEU A 210 5.16 -5.61 -92.27
C LEU A 210 4.82 -6.33 -93.58
N ALA A 211 3.86 -7.27 -93.57
CA ALA A 211 3.38 -7.92 -94.79
C ALA A 211 2.72 -6.91 -95.75
N GLN A 212 1.84 -6.04 -95.24
CA GLN A 212 1.22 -4.97 -96.01
C GLN A 212 2.26 -3.98 -96.58
N GLN A 213 3.29 -3.62 -95.82
CA GLN A 213 4.41 -2.81 -96.32
C GLN A 213 5.19 -3.51 -97.43
N GLN A 214 5.44 -4.82 -97.33
CA GLN A 214 6.14 -5.57 -98.37
C GLN A 214 5.30 -5.64 -99.65
N GLU A 215 4.00 -5.90 -99.54
CA GLU A 215 3.07 -5.92 -100.68
C GLU A 215 2.98 -4.53 -101.37
N LEU A 216 2.90 -3.44 -100.60
CA LEU A 216 2.94 -2.08 -101.15
C LEU A 216 4.27 -1.77 -101.86
N ARG A 217 5.41 -2.18 -101.30
CA ARG A 217 6.72 -2.02 -101.95
C ARG A 217 6.86 -2.88 -103.20
N GLN A 218 6.27 -4.07 -103.23
CA GLN A 218 6.24 -4.92 -104.44
C GLN A 218 5.41 -4.26 -105.54
N ARG A 219 4.18 -3.80 -105.23
CA ARG A 219 3.33 -3.05 -106.17
C ARG A 219 3.99 -1.78 -106.69
N GLN A 220 4.70 -1.03 -105.83
CA GLN A 220 5.49 0.13 -106.25
C GLN A 220 6.61 -0.25 -107.24
N ARG A 221 7.41 -1.28 -106.92
CA ARG A 221 8.46 -1.77 -107.83
C ARG A 221 7.93 -2.31 -109.14
N GLU A 222 6.77 -2.96 -109.13
CA GLU A 222 6.10 -3.46 -110.34
C GLU A 222 5.59 -2.32 -111.22
N ALA A 223 5.06 -1.25 -110.62
CA ALA A 223 4.68 -0.02 -111.31
C ALA A 223 5.89 0.72 -111.89
N GLU A 224 6.94 0.96 -111.07
CA GLU A 224 8.22 1.54 -111.50
C GLU A 224 8.82 0.74 -112.67
N ALA A 225 8.89 -0.59 -112.57
CA ALA A 225 9.38 -1.44 -113.64
C ALA A 225 8.48 -1.46 -114.90
N ALA A 226 7.18 -1.13 -114.78
CA ALA A 226 6.30 -0.96 -115.93
C ALA A 226 6.52 0.41 -116.61
N GLU A 227 6.70 1.47 -115.83
CA GLU A 227 7.06 2.81 -116.32
C GLU A 227 8.44 2.81 -116.99
N GLU A 228 9.45 2.18 -116.39
CA GLU A 228 10.78 2.02 -116.98
C GLU A 228 10.74 1.28 -118.32
N ARG A 229 9.91 0.22 -118.44
CA ARG A 229 9.69 -0.48 -119.71
C ARG A 229 9.06 0.45 -120.77
N GLY A 230 8.06 1.26 -120.38
CA GLY A 230 7.47 2.28 -121.25
C GLY A 230 8.48 3.34 -121.70
N ILE A 231 9.35 3.80 -120.80
CA ILE A 231 10.43 4.76 -121.09
C ILE A 231 11.45 4.15 -122.06
N GLN A 232 11.87 2.90 -121.85
CA GLN A 232 12.80 2.19 -122.74
C GLN A 232 12.22 2.02 -124.14
N GLU A 233 10.95 1.64 -124.28
CA GLU A 233 10.28 1.57 -125.58
C GLU A 233 10.18 2.93 -126.28
N TYR A 234 9.81 3.99 -125.54
CA TYR A 234 9.76 5.35 -126.07
C TYR A 234 11.13 5.82 -126.55
N LEU A 235 12.19 5.59 -125.76
CA LEU A 235 13.57 5.90 -126.12
C LEU A 235 14.03 5.10 -127.36
N ARG A 236 13.63 3.84 -127.50
CA ARG A 236 13.91 3.04 -128.71
C ARG A 236 13.26 3.66 -129.95
N ARG A 237 11.95 3.94 -129.89
CA ARG A 237 11.19 4.62 -130.97
C ARG A 237 11.67 6.04 -131.25
N ARG A 238 12.32 6.71 -130.28
CA ARG A 238 12.96 8.01 -130.46
C ARG A 238 14.30 7.87 -131.19
N ARG A 239 15.18 6.97 -130.76
CA ARG A 239 16.45 6.66 -131.43
C ARG A 239 16.25 6.18 -132.87
N GLU A 240 15.22 5.37 -133.13
CA GLU A 240 14.83 4.93 -134.48
C GLU A 240 14.46 6.13 -135.39
N ARG A 241 13.75 7.14 -134.86
CA ARG A 241 13.40 8.37 -135.60
C ARG A 241 14.61 9.30 -135.78
N GLU A 242 15.39 9.53 -134.73
CA GLU A 242 16.62 10.33 -134.79
C GLU A 242 17.63 9.72 -135.77
N ALA A 243 17.72 8.38 -135.88
CA ALA A 243 18.54 7.70 -136.89
C ALA A 243 18.02 7.88 -138.33
N GLN A 244 16.69 7.85 -138.54
CA GLN A 244 16.09 8.12 -139.87
C GLN A 244 16.28 9.59 -140.28
N GLU A 245 16.17 10.53 -139.34
CA GLU A 245 16.43 11.95 -139.57
C GLU A 245 17.92 12.22 -139.80
N ALA A 246 18.82 11.58 -139.05
CA ALA A 246 20.26 11.64 -139.25
C ALA A 246 20.66 11.10 -140.63
N ALA A 247 20.07 9.98 -141.09
CA ALA A 247 20.30 9.46 -142.44
C ALA A 247 19.81 10.44 -143.53
N ARG A 248 18.63 11.04 -143.35
CA ARG A 248 18.13 12.10 -144.25
C ARG A 248 19.01 13.34 -144.24
N GLN A 249 19.58 13.69 -143.08
CA GLN A 249 20.47 14.84 -142.92
C GLN A 249 21.88 14.56 -143.45
N ALA A 250 22.38 13.31 -143.39
CA ALA A 250 23.62 12.89 -144.03
C ALA A 250 23.50 13.00 -145.57
N ASN A 251 22.42 12.48 -146.16
CA ASN A 251 22.16 12.62 -147.59
C ASN A 251 22.01 14.09 -148.02
N LYS A 252 21.45 14.96 -147.15
CA LYS A 252 21.43 16.41 -147.36
C LYS A 252 22.80 17.05 -147.20
N ARG A 253 23.62 16.62 -146.25
CA ARG A 253 25.01 17.09 -146.06
C ARG A 253 25.87 16.74 -147.27
N GLU A 254 25.80 15.51 -147.79
CA GLU A 254 26.51 15.14 -149.03
C GLU A 254 26.08 15.96 -150.27
N ALA A 255 24.86 16.52 -150.28
CA ALA A 255 24.40 17.47 -151.29
C ALA A 255 24.81 18.92 -150.97
N GLN A 256 24.81 19.29 -149.69
CA GLN A 256 25.23 20.60 -149.20
C GLN A 256 26.74 20.79 -149.28
N ASP A 257 27.57 19.78 -149.04
CA ASP A 257 29.05 19.87 -149.14
C ASP A 257 29.48 20.20 -150.58
N ARG A 258 28.75 19.67 -151.58
CA ARG A 258 28.92 20.02 -153.01
C ARG A 258 28.51 21.46 -153.32
N ALA A 259 27.57 22.02 -152.57
CA ALA A 259 27.18 23.43 -152.66
C ALA A 259 28.05 24.34 -151.77
N TYR A 260 28.62 23.80 -150.68
CA TYR A 260 29.41 24.49 -149.68
C TYR A 260 30.83 24.73 -150.19
N GLU A 261 31.42 23.83 -150.98
CA GLU A 261 32.65 24.15 -151.72
C GLU A 261 32.46 25.32 -152.71
N ILE A 262 31.23 25.58 -153.17
CA ILE A 262 30.89 26.73 -154.03
C ILE A 262 30.60 27.99 -153.18
N LEU A 263 29.87 27.85 -152.07
CA LEU A 263 29.48 28.95 -151.17
C LEU A 263 30.58 29.39 -150.19
N LYS A 264 31.50 28.52 -149.78
CA LYS A 264 32.66 28.84 -148.92
C LYS A 264 33.61 29.84 -149.57
N ARG A 265 33.65 29.88 -150.91
CA ARG A 265 34.32 30.92 -151.70
C ARG A 265 33.57 32.27 -151.72
N GLN A 266 32.29 32.28 -151.34
CA GLN A 266 31.44 33.48 -151.30
C GLN A 266 31.21 33.96 -149.84
N GLN A 267 31.23 33.07 -148.85
CA GLN A 267 31.03 33.42 -147.43
C GLN A 267 32.29 33.99 -146.76
N GLN A 268 33.50 33.63 -147.22
CA GLN A 268 34.74 34.30 -146.75
C GLN A 268 34.75 35.82 -147.04
N GLU A 269 33.87 36.31 -147.93
CA GLU A 269 33.70 37.73 -148.25
C GLU A 269 32.55 38.40 -147.47
N GLU A 270 31.67 37.61 -146.83
CA GLU A 270 30.47 38.09 -146.12
C GLU A 270 30.53 37.88 -144.58
N GLU A 271 31.23 36.86 -144.09
CA GLU A 271 31.33 36.58 -142.63
C GLU A 271 32.10 37.70 -141.90
N ALA A 272 33.10 38.30 -142.56
CA ALA A 272 33.81 39.49 -142.08
C ALA A 272 32.91 40.73 -141.86
N ARG A 273 31.65 40.72 -142.33
CA ARG A 273 30.68 41.81 -142.14
C ARG A 273 29.68 41.59 -141.00
N ARG A 274 29.59 40.36 -140.47
CA ARG A 274 28.55 39.99 -139.49
C ARG A 274 29.07 39.79 -138.08
N GLU A 275 30.37 39.53 -137.93
CA GLU A 275 31.05 39.58 -136.63
C GLU A 275 30.94 40.98 -135.96
N GLU A 276 30.67 42.03 -136.72
CA GLU A 276 30.46 43.40 -136.21
C GLU A 276 29.05 43.63 -135.63
N GLU A 277 28.03 42.84 -136.02
CA GLU A 277 26.62 43.09 -135.69
C GLU A 277 26.13 42.32 -134.45
N GLU A 278 26.62 41.09 -134.22
CA GLU A 278 26.11 40.23 -133.13
C GLU A 278 26.57 40.66 -131.73
N ALA A 279 27.60 41.50 -131.62
CA ALA A 279 28.11 42.02 -130.33
C ALA A 279 27.13 42.96 -129.58
N LEU A 280 26.06 43.42 -130.23
CA LEU A 280 25.19 44.48 -129.70
C LEU A 280 23.89 43.99 -129.01
N LEU A 281 23.58 42.69 -129.04
CA LEU A 281 22.28 42.17 -128.57
C LEU A 281 22.26 41.61 -127.13
N ASP A 282 23.40 41.36 -126.51
CA ASP A 282 23.45 40.68 -125.19
C ASP A 282 23.15 41.56 -123.97
N LEU A 283 23.16 42.89 -124.12
CA LEU A 283 23.00 43.83 -123.01
C LEU A 283 21.57 43.87 -122.41
N LEU A 284 20.52 43.60 -123.20
CA LEU A 284 19.12 43.78 -122.77
C LEU A 284 18.61 42.69 -121.79
N ARG A 285 19.32 41.57 -121.66
CA ARG A 285 18.87 40.41 -120.84
C ARG A 285 19.15 40.57 -119.34
N ALA A 286 20.01 41.51 -118.94
CA ALA A 286 20.46 41.64 -117.55
C ALA A 286 19.42 42.28 -116.60
N GLU A 287 18.56 43.16 -117.11
CA GLU A 287 17.75 44.06 -116.26
C GLU A 287 16.55 43.35 -115.60
N LEU A 288 15.90 42.42 -116.32
CA LEU A 288 14.72 41.67 -115.83
C LEU A 288 15.02 40.71 -114.65
N ALA A 289 16.29 40.38 -114.40
CA ALA A 289 16.69 39.54 -113.27
C ALA A 289 16.71 40.32 -111.94
N ALA A 290 16.93 41.63 -111.98
CA ALA A 290 17.16 42.45 -110.79
C ALA A 290 15.89 42.72 -109.95
N GLU A 291 14.73 42.86 -110.59
CA GLU A 291 13.47 43.18 -109.88
C GLU A 291 12.95 42.02 -109.04
N ARG A 292 13.04 40.78 -109.56
CA ARG A 292 12.57 39.56 -108.88
C ARG A 292 13.29 39.30 -107.55
N ALA A 293 14.53 39.76 -107.41
CA ALA A 293 15.31 39.64 -106.19
C ALA A 293 14.80 40.54 -105.04
N ARG A 294 14.20 41.70 -105.36
CA ARG A 294 13.76 42.68 -104.34
C ARG A 294 12.56 42.19 -103.55
N VAL A 295 11.53 41.68 -104.24
CA VAL A 295 10.28 41.19 -103.61
C VAL A 295 10.53 40.01 -102.66
N ALA A 296 11.45 39.10 -103.03
CA ALA A 296 11.80 37.94 -102.20
C ALA A 296 12.53 38.31 -100.90
N ALA A 297 13.22 39.45 -100.84
CA ALA A 297 13.92 39.92 -99.64
C ALA A 297 12.95 40.48 -98.58
N GLU A 298 11.90 41.20 -98.99
CA GLU A 298 10.92 41.80 -98.07
C GLU A 298 10.07 40.74 -97.36
N GLN A 299 9.63 39.70 -98.07
CA GLN A 299 8.86 38.60 -97.46
C GLN A 299 9.66 37.82 -96.41
N ARG A 300 10.99 37.73 -96.57
CA ARG A 300 11.88 37.08 -95.58
C ARG A 300 12.03 37.92 -94.31
N ARG A 301 12.03 39.26 -94.42
CA ARG A 301 12.07 40.16 -93.25
C ARG A 301 10.82 40.05 -92.38
N ARG A 302 9.62 40.09 -92.97
CA ARG A 302 8.35 40.03 -92.21
C ARG A 302 8.24 38.77 -91.35
N ARG A 303 8.55 37.59 -91.91
CA ARG A 303 8.54 36.31 -91.18
C ARG A 303 9.55 36.25 -90.02
N GLN A 304 10.67 36.98 -90.11
CA GLN A 304 11.66 37.07 -89.02
C GLN A 304 11.19 38.00 -87.90
N GLU A 305 10.36 39.01 -88.20
CA GLU A 305 9.78 39.91 -87.20
C GLU A 305 8.64 39.24 -86.44
N GLU A 306 7.79 38.47 -87.13
CA GLU A 306 6.72 37.65 -86.54
C GLU A 306 7.29 36.62 -85.55
N MET A 307 8.24 35.79 -85.99
CA MET A 307 8.91 34.78 -85.16
C MET A 307 9.64 35.38 -83.94
N ARG A 308 10.14 36.63 -84.04
CA ARG A 308 10.74 37.34 -82.90
C ARG A 308 9.71 37.79 -81.87
N ARG A 309 8.50 38.16 -82.28
CA ARG A 309 7.41 38.57 -81.36
C ARG A 309 6.88 37.37 -80.58
N GLU A 310 6.60 36.27 -81.27
CA GLU A 310 6.17 35.00 -80.64
C GLU A 310 7.17 34.50 -79.59
N MET A 311 8.47 34.60 -79.87
CA MET A 311 9.53 34.23 -78.92
C MET A 311 9.54 35.11 -77.65
N VAL A 312 9.24 36.41 -77.79
CA VAL A 312 9.19 37.35 -76.65
C VAL A 312 7.94 37.08 -75.80
N GLU A 313 6.78 36.93 -76.44
CA GLU A 313 5.50 36.66 -75.75
C GLU A 313 5.55 35.33 -74.97
N ALA A 314 6.09 34.26 -75.57
CA ALA A 314 6.29 32.98 -74.89
C ALA A 314 7.23 33.11 -73.67
N ASN A 315 8.26 33.96 -73.75
CA ASN A 315 9.19 34.23 -72.65
C ASN A 315 8.51 34.98 -71.49
N GLU A 316 7.62 35.93 -71.79
CA GLU A 316 6.84 36.65 -70.79
C GLU A 316 5.84 35.74 -70.07
N VAL A 317 5.09 34.91 -70.80
CA VAL A 317 4.16 33.93 -70.19
C VAL A 317 4.93 32.98 -69.27
N GLN A 318 6.10 32.48 -69.70
CA GLN A 318 6.94 31.63 -68.86
C GLN A 318 7.46 32.35 -67.60
N LYS A 319 7.76 33.65 -67.67
CA LYS A 319 8.15 34.46 -66.51
C LYS A 319 7.00 34.66 -65.52
N ARG A 320 5.77 34.92 -66.00
CA ARG A 320 4.57 35.06 -65.15
C ARG A 320 4.25 33.77 -64.40
N LEU A 321 4.21 32.63 -65.10
CA LEU A 321 4.05 31.30 -64.50
C LEU A 321 5.13 30.95 -63.46
N LYS A 322 6.39 31.35 -63.70
CA LYS A 322 7.47 31.18 -62.71
C LYS A 322 7.33 32.10 -61.49
N ALA A 323 6.76 33.29 -61.65
CA ALA A 323 6.49 34.21 -60.55
C ALA A 323 5.31 33.72 -59.68
N GLU A 324 4.23 33.27 -60.30
CA GLU A 324 3.05 32.72 -59.60
C GLU A 324 3.40 31.47 -58.78
N ARG A 325 4.16 30.52 -59.33
CA ARG A 325 4.64 29.35 -58.58
C ARG A 325 5.46 29.74 -57.35
N ARG A 326 6.40 30.68 -57.50
CA ARG A 326 7.20 31.22 -56.39
C ARG A 326 6.37 31.97 -55.35
N ALA A 327 5.27 32.60 -55.75
CA ALA A 327 4.35 33.25 -54.82
C ALA A 327 3.53 32.21 -54.03
N ALA A 328 3.06 31.14 -54.69
CA ALA A 328 2.36 30.04 -54.03
C ALA A 328 3.27 29.25 -53.08
N GLU A 329 4.52 28.98 -53.47
CA GLU A 329 5.54 28.37 -52.61
C GLU A 329 5.79 29.21 -51.34
N ARG A 330 5.95 30.54 -51.49
CA ARG A 330 6.11 31.46 -50.34
C ARG A 330 4.89 31.50 -49.43
N ALA A 331 3.68 31.52 -49.99
CA ALA A 331 2.45 31.47 -49.21
C ALA A 331 2.35 30.16 -48.40
N GLY A 332 2.71 29.02 -49.01
CA GLY A 332 2.79 27.72 -48.33
C GLY A 332 3.85 27.70 -47.22
N GLU A 333 5.03 28.28 -47.45
CA GLU A 333 6.05 28.44 -46.41
C GLU A 333 5.58 29.34 -45.25
N GLU A 334 4.86 30.43 -45.54
CA GLU A 334 4.32 31.33 -44.52
C GLU A 334 3.20 30.67 -43.71
N GLU A 335 2.29 29.92 -44.34
CA GLU A 335 1.29 29.12 -43.63
C GLU A 335 1.93 28.03 -42.77
N PHE A 336 2.95 27.34 -43.28
CA PHE A 336 3.70 26.33 -42.51
C PHE A 336 4.40 26.97 -41.30
N ARG A 337 5.05 28.13 -41.48
CA ARG A 337 5.67 28.89 -40.36
C ARG A 337 4.62 29.33 -39.33
N ARG A 338 3.45 29.81 -39.75
CA ARG A 338 2.36 30.18 -38.83
C ARG A 338 1.90 28.96 -38.01
N ARG A 339 1.55 27.85 -38.68
CA ARG A 339 1.14 26.61 -38.00
C ARG A 339 2.20 26.07 -37.03
N MET A 340 3.49 26.20 -37.36
CA MET A 340 4.58 25.83 -36.45
C MET A 340 4.68 26.77 -35.23
N LEU A 341 4.55 28.09 -35.43
CA LEU A 341 4.55 29.07 -34.33
C LEU A 341 3.33 28.92 -33.42
N ASP A 342 2.14 28.69 -34.00
CA ASP A 342 0.90 28.42 -33.25
C ASP A 342 1.05 27.13 -32.43
N ARG A 343 1.59 26.06 -33.03
CA ARG A 343 1.87 24.80 -32.33
C ARG A 343 2.86 24.98 -31.18
N PHE A 344 3.97 25.72 -31.39
CA PHE A 344 4.91 26.00 -30.30
C PHE A 344 4.25 26.83 -29.18
N ALA A 345 3.40 27.79 -29.52
CA ALA A 345 2.65 28.56 -28.52
C ALA A 345 1.63 27.70 -27.75
N GLU A 346 1.04 26.67 -28.36
CA GLU A 346 0.20 25.68 -27.68
C GLU A 346 1.01 24.74 -26.77
N GLU A 347 2.15 24.23 -27.26
CA GLU A 347 3.07 23.39 -26.49
C GLU A 347 3.63 24.15 -25.26
N ASP A 348 4.07 25.40 -25.42
CA ASP A 348 4.52 26.28 -24.33
C ASP A 348 3.41 26.54 -23.29
N ARG A 349 2.17 26.80 -23.72
CA ARG A 349 1.01 27.00 -22.82
C ARG A 349 0.70 25.73 -22.02
N LEU A 350 0.77 24.57 -22.67
CA LEU A 350 0.58 23.28 -22.02
C LEU A 350 1.72 22.98 -21.03
N GLU A 351 2.97 23.27 -21.38
CA GLU A 351 4.10 23.11 -20.47
C GLU A 351 3.99 24.04 -19.25
N GLN A 352 3.63 25.31 -19.44
CA GLN A 352 3.38 26.25 -18.34
C GLN A 352 2.27 25.74 -17.41
N MET A 353 1.13 25.28 -17.94
CA MET A 353 0.06 24.70 -17.12
C MET A 353 0.49 23.41 -16.42
N ASN A 354 1.28 22.56 -17.06
CA ASN A 354 1.80 21.33 -16.45
C ASN A 354 2.83 21.63 -15.35
N MET A 355 3.68 22.64 -15.53
CA MET A 355 4.62 23.12 -14.51
C MET A 355 3.88 23.74 -13.31
N GLN A 356 2.83 24.54 -13.54
CA GLN A 356 1.96 25.03 -12.47
C GLN A 356 1.27 23.88 -11.72
N LYS A 357 0.70 22.88 -12.43
CA LYS A 357 0.09 21.69 -11.82
C LYS A 357 1.11 20.87 -11.01
N ARG A 358 2.35 20.71 -11.48
CA ARG A 358 3.44 20.04 -10.74
C ARG A 358 3.79 20.80 -9.45
N ARG A 359 4.00 22.11 -9.54
CA ARG A 359 4.23 22.98 -8.36
C ARG A 359 3.08 22.92 -7.35
N ALA A 360 1.84 22.98 -7.82
CA ALA A 360 0.64 22.89 -6.97
C ALA A 360 0.53 21.53 -6.26
N LYS A 361 0.78 20.41 -6.97
CA LYS A 361 0.80 19.07 -6.37
C LYS A 361 1.93 18.92 -5.34
N GLN A 362 3.13 19.42 -5.64
CA GLN A 362 4.25 19.43 -4.70
C GLN A 362 3.93 20.27 -3.45
N ALA A 363 3.36 21.46 -3.62
CA ALA A 363 2.96 22.32 -2.50
C ALA A 363 1.83 21.69 -1.64
N ALA A 364 0.85 21.03 -2.26
CA ALA A 364 -0.19 20.30 -1.54
C ALA A 364 0.39 19.11 -0.76
N HIS A 365 1.32 18.35 -1.36
CA HIS A 365 2.00 17.25 -0.68
C HIS A 365 2.86 17.74 0.50
N MET A 366 3.62 18.82 0.32
CA MET A 366 4.40 19.44 1.40
C MET A 366 3.51 19.90 2.55
N ARG A 367 2.39 20.58 2.27
CA ARG A 367 1.41 20.98 3.29
C ARG A 367 0.83 19.80 4.05
N GLU A 368 0.55 18.69 3.37
CA GLU A 368 0.03 17.48 4.02
C GLU A 368 1.10 16.78 4.88
N VAL A 369 2.36 16.74 4.42
CA VAL A 369 3.49 16.25 5.21
C VAL A 369 3.74 17.15 6.44
N GLU A 370 3.66 18.48 6.29
CA GLU A 370 3.73 19.43 7.38
C GLU A 370 2.58 19.25 8.39
N ARG A 371 1.35 19.02 7.91
CA ARG A 371 0.18 18.69 8.74
C ARG A 371 0.39 17.43 9.56
N LEU A 372 0.89 16.35 8.94
CA LEU A 372 1.20 15.09 9.61
C LEU A 372 2.35 15.24 10.63
N LEU A 373 3.39 16.02 10.31
CA LEU A 373 4.49 16.32 11.23
C LEU A 373 4.06 17.24 12.39
N ALA A 374 3.15 18.18 12.16
CA ALA A 374 2.54 19.00 13.21
C ALA A 374 1.68 18.15 14.15
N TYR A 375 0.81 17.31 13.59
CA TYR A 375 -0.01 16.36 14.36
C TYR A 375 0.85 15.39 15.19
N ARG A 376 1.92 14.83 14.60
CA ARG A 376 2.88 13.97 15.32
C ARG A 376 3.59 14.71 16.47
N ARG A 377 3.93 15.99 16.28
CA ARG A 377 4.51 16.84 17.35
C ARG A 377 3.50 17.14 18.45
N GLN A 378 2.25 17.43 18.10
CA GLN A 378 1.17 17.62 19.08
C GLN A 378 0.93 16.36 19.91
N LEU A 379 0.87 15.18 19.28
CA LEU A 379 0.82 13.89 19.97
C LEU A 379 2.00 13.67 20.92
N TYR A 380 3.22 13.96 20.47
CA TYR A 380 4.41 13.82 21.30
C TYR A 380 4.38 14.76 22.51
N HIS A 381 4.04 16.03 22.33
CA HIS A 381 3.91 16.98 23.44
C HIS A 381 2.77 16.60 24.39
N ALA A 382 1.61 16.15 23.89
CA ALA A 382 0.51 15.68 24.74
C ALA A 382 0.87 14.42 25.55
N MET A 383 1.69 13.51 24.98
CA MET A 383 2.22 12.37 25.73
C MET A 383 3.24 12.82 26.80
N GLN A 384 4.17 13.72 26.47
CA GLN A 384 5.10 14.29 27.45
C GLN A 384 4.37 15.03 28.58
N GLU A 385 3.37 15.85 28.27
CA GLU A 385 2.57 16.57 29.27
C GLU A 385 1.76 15.60 30.17
N ALA A 386 1.34 14.44 29.66
CA ALA A 386 0.71 13.40 30.44
C ALA A 386 1.72 12.67 31.35
N GLU A 387 2.89 12.30 30.83
CA GLU A 387 4.00 11.70 31.58
C GLU A 387 4.46 12.64 32.71
N ASP A 388 4.74 13.91 32.41
CA ASP A 388 5.05 14.98 33.37
C ASP A 388 3.97 15.13 34.46
N ALA A 389 2.69 15.01 34.09
CA ALA A 389 1.58 15.13 35.03
C ALA A 389 1.44 13.90 35.93
N GLU A 390 1.75 12.70 35.43
CA GLU A 390 1.82 11.47 36.22
C GLU A 390 3.02 11.49 37.17
N GLU A 391 4.20 11.91 36.71
CA GLU A 391 5.38 12.10 37.58
C GLU A 391 5.11 13.11 38.69
N ARG A 392 4.49 14.26 38.39
CA ARG A 392 4.10 15.25 39.42
C ARG A 392 3.12 14.67 40.45
N ARG A 393 2.14 13.86 40.02
CA ARG A 393 1.21 13.16 40.93
C ARG A 393 1.94 12.16 41.80
N GLN A 394 2.88 11.39 41.25
CA GLN A 394 3.72 10.45 42.01
C GLN A 394 4.55 11.20 43.06
N VAL A 395 5.24 12.28 42.67
CA VAL A 395 6.02 13.13 43.59
C VAL A 395 5.13 13.75 44.68
N GLU A 396 3.92 14.23 44.35
CA GLU A 396 2.96 14.71 45.35
C GLU A 396 2.50 13.62 46.31
N GLU A 397 2.21 12.42 45.82
CA GLU A 397 1.85 11.28 46.66
C GLU A 397 3.00 10.81 47.55
N GLU A 398 4.22 10.76 47.02
CA GLU A 398 5.42 10.44 47.77
C GLU A 398 5.71 11.49 48.84
N ALA A 399 5.55 12.78 48.52
CA ALA A 399 5.66 13.86 49.50
C ALA A 399 4.60 13.75 50.61
N ARG A 400 3.35 13.39 50.27
CA ARG A 400 2.28 13.11 51.25
C ARG A 400 2.62 11.90 52.13
N LYS A 401 3.08 10.80 51.54
CA LYS A 401 3.52 9.58 52.26
C LYS A 401 4.69 9.90 53.19
N ALA A 402 5.69 10.65 52.72
CA ALA A 402 6.84 11.10 53.50
C ALA A 402 6.44 12.04 54.65
N ALA A 403 5.49 12.95 54.44
CA ALA A 403 4.96 13.81 55.50
C ALA A 403 4.23 13.02 56.59
N ILE A 404 3.42 12.02 56.23
CA ILE A 404 2.77 11.10 57.18
C ILE A 404 3.81 10.30 57.96
N VAL A 405 4.82 9.73 57.28
CA VAL A 405 5.92 9.00 57.94
C VAL A 405 6.72 9.91 58.87
N ALA A 406 7.00 11.16 58.49
CA ALA A 406 7.70 12.12 59.33
C ALA A 406 6.88 12.51 60.58
N ALA A 407 5.58 12.75 60.44
CA ALA A 407 4.69 13.04 61.56
C ALA A 407 4.59 11.86 62.53
N GLU A 408 4.41 10.64 62.02
CA GLU A 408 4.29 9.45 62.87
C GLU A 408 5.65 9.05 63.49
N ARG A 409 6.76 9.28 62.79
CA ARG A 409 8.12 9.19 63.33
C ARG A 409 8.34 10.17 64.48
N GLN A 410 7.93 11.43 64.33
CA GLN A 410 7.97 12.41 65.42
C GLN A 410 7.10 11.96 66.61
N ARG A 411 5.88 11.47 66.36
CA ARG A 411 5.00 10.89 67.40
C ARG A 411 5.65 9.72 68.15
N MET A 412 6.32 8.80 67.44
CA MET A 412 7.04 7.68 68.05
C MET A 412 8.24 8.16 68.88
N LEU A 413 9.02 9.14 68.40
CA LEU A 413 10.15 9.71 69.13
C LEU A 413 9.70 10.48 70.40
N LEU A 414 8.59 11.21 70.33
CA LEU A 414 7.97 11.87 71.48
C LEU A 414 7.44 10.83 72.50
N GLY A 415 6.79 9.76 72.04
CA GLY A 415 6.35 8.65 72.89
C GLY A 415 7.54 7.94 73.58
N ALA A 416 8.67 7.82 72.89
CA ALA A 416 9.91 7.24 73.42
C ALA A 416 10.77 8.22 74.25
N ALA A 417 10.35 9.47 74.46
CA ALA A 417 11.17 10.48 75.15
C ALA A 417 11.53 10.12 76.61
N HIS A 418 10.72 9.28 77.26
CA HIS A 418 10.99 8.74 78.59
C HIS A 418 12.13 7.70 78.64
N LEU A 419 12.55 7.16 77.47
CA LEU A 419 13.63 6.17 77.34
C LEU A 419 14.96 6.81 76.87
N ARG A 420 15.08 8.15 76.96
CA ARG A 420 16.23 8.95 76.48
C ARG A 420 17.61 8.36 76.84
N GLU A 421 17.76 7.79 78.02
CA GLU A 421 19.04 7.26 78.54
C GLU A 421 19.45 5.91 77.93
N HIS A 422 18.54 5.23 77.22
CA HIS A 422 18.73 3.88 76.68
C HIS A 422 18.47 3.77 75.17
N LEU A 423 18.43 4.90 74.44
CA LEU A 423 18.25 4.90 72.99
C LEU A 423 19.50 4.36 72.25
N PRO A 424 19.36 3.39 71.33
CA PRO A 424 20.48 2.90 70.53
C PRO A 424 20.97 3.95 69.52
N LYS A 425 22.26 3.86 69.16
CA LYS A 425 22.92 4.79 68.25
C LYS A 425 22.28 4.74 66.85
N GLY A 426 21.86 5.89 66.33
CA GLY A 426 21.28 6.04 64.99
C GLY A 426 19.76 6.20 64.93
N VAL A 427 19.05 6.17 66.07
CA VAL A 427 17.59 6.40 66.12
C VAL A 427 17.20 7.81 65.65
N VAL A 428 17.98 8.82 66.04
CA VAL A 428 17.71 10.22 65.70
C VAL A 428 18.52 10.64 64.48
N GLN A 429 17.84 11.21 63.49
CA GLN A 429 18.41 11.52 62.16
C GLN A 429 18.70 13.01 61.95
N SER A 430 18.01 13.91 62.67
CA SER A 430 18.21 15.36 62.54
C SER A 430 18.37 16.06 63.89
N MET A 431 19.01 17.23 63.90
CA MET A 431 19.11 18.10 65.08
C MET A 431 17.73 18.59 65.57
N GLN A 432 16.76 18.68 64.67
CA GLN A 432 15.39 19.02 65.01
C GLN A 432 14.72 17.89 65.81
N GLU A 433 14.85 16.64 65.38
CA GLU A 433 14.36 15.48 66.15
C GLU A 433 15.01 15.38 67.54
N LEU A 434 16.31 15.67 67.66
CA LEU A 434 17.00 15.75 68.96
C LEU A 434 16.31 16.77 69.88
N SER A 435 16.12 18.01 69.41
CA SER A 435 15.47 19.07 70.20
C SER A 435 14.03 18.75 70.62
N LEU A 436 13.27 18.02 69.79
CA LEU A 436 11.92 17.55 70.12
C LEU A 436 11.94 16.51 71.26
N ILE A 437 12.89 15.56 71.24
CA ILE A 437 13.06 14.57 72.33
C ILE A 437 13.53 15.26 73.61
N GLU A 438 14.44 16.23 73.53
CA GLU A 438 14.91 16.97 74.72
C GLU A 438 13.83 17.84 75.36
N SER A 439 12.99 18.49 74.56
CA SER A 439 11.89 19.31 75.05
C SER A 439 10.75 18.46 75.65
N ALA A 440 10.39 17.34 75.01
CA ALA A 440 9.42 16.39 75.55
C ALA A 440 9.92 15.70 76.83
N GLY A 441 11.19 15.28 76.88
CA GLY A 441 11.80 14.71 78.07
C GLY A 441 11.81 15.66 79.27
N ARG A 442 11.91 16.98 79.02
CA ARG A 442 11.72 18.01 80.06
C ARG A 442 10.27 18.18 80.51
N GLN A 443 9.29 18.01 79.63
CA GLN A 443 7.86 18.10 79.98
C GLN A 443 7.37 16.90 80.80
N VAL A 444 7.94 15.70 80.57
CA VAL A 444 7.65 14.49 81.37
C VAL A 444 8.32 14.52 82.76
N ALA A 445 9.29 15.43 82.98
CA ALA A 445 9.98 15.60 84.26
C ALA A 445 9.26 16.52 85.28
N GLY A 446 7.92 16.61 85.21
CA GLY A 446 7.07 17.26 86.20
C GLY A 446 6.25 16.22 87.01
N PRO A 447 6.00 16.43 88.32
CA PRO A 447 5.29 15.45 89.14
C PRO A 447 3.80 15.31 88.74
N PRO A 448 3.20 14.12 88.90
CA PRO A 448 1.84 13.86 88.46
C PRO A 448 0.79 14.45 89.43
N PRO A 449 -0.27 15.11 88.92
CA PRO A 449 -1.49 15.34 89.68
C PRO A 449 -2.40 14.10 89.63
N LEU A 450 -2.93 13.69 90.78
CA LEU A 450 -3.98 12.67 90.90
C LEU A 450 -5.37 13.33 90.93
N PRO A 451 -6.46 12.56 90.68
CA PRO A 451 -7.63 13.07 89.98
C PRO A 451 -8.75 13.55 90.92
N GLU A 452 -9.60 14.45 90.42
CA GLU A 452 -10.95 14.61 90.95
C GLU A 452 -11.98 14.95 89.86
N SER A 453 -13.24 14.73 90.21
CA SER A 453 -14.39 14.47 89.34
C SER A 453 -15.15 15.72 88.85
N ALA A 454 -16.30 15.48 88.21
CA ALA A 454 -17.29 16.42 87.65
C ALA A 454 -17.00 16.90 86.20
N CYS A 455 -17.74 16.48 85.18
CA CYS A 455 -19.19 16.59 84.90
C CYS A 455 -19.58 17.86 84.11
N GLN A 456 -20.29 17.61 83.01
CA GLN A 456 -21.33 18.43 82.39
C GLN A 456 -20.96 19.68 81.55
N GLN A 457 -21.28 19.54 80.25
CA GLN A 457 -22.14 20.42 79.44
C GLN A 457 -21.71 21.87 79.12
N GLY A 458 -21.75 22.20 77.83
CA GLY A 458 -22.50 23.40 77.37
C GLY A 458 -21.78 24.43 76.50
N GLY A 459 -22.08 24.40 75.19
CA GLY A 459 -22.60 25.56 74.43
C GLY A 459 -21.71 26.77 74.07
N GLY A 460 -21.98 27.35 72.88
CA GLY A 460 -21.43 28.62 72.38
C GLY A 460 -20.51 28.43 71.16
N ALA A 461 -20.79 28.88 69.92
CA ALA A 461 -21.16 30.22 69.42
C ALA A 461 -20.02 31.26 69.61
N GLN A 462 -19.65 32.12 68.66
CA GLN A 462 -20.12 32.42 67.29
C GLN A 462 -19.12 33.40 66.58
N TYR A 463 -19.13 33.48 65.23
CA TYR A 463 -18.69 34.64 64.38
C TYR A 463 -17.17 35.00 64.33
N VAL A 464 -16.58 35.67 63.31
CA VAL A 464 -16.79 35.97 61.85
C VAL A 464 -15.46 36.60 61.33
N ALA A 465 -15.06 36.73 60.06
CA ALA A 465 -15.64 36.55 58.72
C ALA A 465 -14.88 35.42 57.95
N GLY A 466 -14.49 35.44 56.65
CA GLY A 466 -14.67 36.29 55.46
C GLY A 466 -13.51 36.07 54.44
N GLY A 467 -13.66 36.10 53.12
CA GLY A 467 -14.85 36.13 52.27
C GLY A 467 -14.41 36.18 50.78
N TRP A 468 -15.02 35.37 49.91
CA TRP A 468 -14.83 35.40 48.45
C TRP A 468 -16.17 35.06 47.77
N GLY A 469 -16.72 36.01 47.02
CA GLY A 469 -17.69 35.77 45.93
C GLY A 469 -17.02 36.13 44.60
N ASP A 470 -17.71 36.25 43.46
CA ASP A 470 -19.09 35.92 43.08
C ASP A 470 -19.14 35.85 41.53
N ALA A 471 -20.23 35.36 40.94
CA ALA A 471 -20.50 35.21 39.50
C ALA A 471 -19.57 34.23 38.72
N GLY A 472 -20.05 33.43 37.75
CA GLY A 472 -21.42 33.16 37.31
C GLY A 472 -21.67 33.54 35.84
N GLU A 473 -21.74 32.55 34.94
CA GLU A 473 -22.52 32.66 33.71
C GLU A 473 -22.94 31.28 33.17
N GLN A 474 -24.06 31.24 32.47
CA GLN A 474 -24.69 30.02 31.94
C GLN A 474 -24.32 29.84 30.46
N GLN A 475 -24.05 28.61 30.02
CA GLN A 475 -24.52 28.17 28.70
C GLN A 475 -24.68 26.66 28.61
N GLN A 476 -25.62 26.26 27.76
CA GLN A 476 -26.08 24.89 27.56
C GLN A 476 -25.11 24.10 26.66
N HIS A 477 -25.07 22.77 26.77
CA HIS A 477 -25.47 21.87 25.66
C HIS A 477 -25.34 20.38 26.03
N ASP A 478 -26.47 19.68 25.86
CA ASP A 478 -26.65 18.32 25.33
C ASP A 478 -25.78 17.13 25.79
N TYR A 479 -26.44 16.30 26.59
CA TYR A 479 -26.32 14.84 26.56
C TYR A 479 -26.59 14.28 25.14
N GLN A 480 -25.58 13.73 24.45
CA GLN A 480 -25.80 12.66 23.44
C GLN A 480 -24.62 11.68 23.35
N GLY A 481 -24.95 10.38 23.43
CA GLY A 481 -24.32 9.28 22.68
C GLY A 481 -22.80 9.03 22.82
N LEU A 482 -22.44 8.01 23.60
CA LEU A 482 -21.23 7.21 23.33
C LEU A 482 -21.49 6.25 22.14
N PRO A 483 -20.74 6.32 21.02
CA PRO A 483 -20.71 5.25 20.04
C PRO A 483 -19.64 4.23 20.42
N THR A 484 -20.06 3.01 20.72
CA THR A 484 -19.17 1.84 20.75
C THR A 484 -18.60 1.60 19.34
N VAL A 485 -17.33 1.94 19.11
CA VAL A 485 -16.64 1.57 17.87
C VAL A 485 -16.34 0.06 17.90
N HIS A 486 -17.07 -0.70 17.09
CA HIS A 486 -16.72 -2.08 16.80
C HIS A 486 -15.32 -2.15 16.19
N THR A 487 -14.48 -3.07 16.69
CA THR A 487 -13.26 -3.50 16.01
C THR A 487 -13.63 -4.34 14.79
N SER A 488 -14.08 -3.66 13.72
CA SER A 488 -14.39 -4.33 12.47
C SER A 488 -13.10 -4.65 11.73
N SER A 489 -12.78 -5.94 11.68
CA SER A 489 -11.78 -6.49 10.77
C SER A 489 -12.05 -6.02 9.34
N MET A 490 -11.06 -5.41 8.69
CA MET A 490 -10.97 -5.33 7.24
C MET A 490 -9.55 -5.70 6.79
N PHE A 491 -9.43 -6.97 6.43
CA PHE A 491 -8.30 -7.54 5.72
C PHE A 491 -8.52 -7.35 4.21
N VAL A 492 -7.63 -6.63 3.51
CA VAL A 492 -7.59 -6.56 2.04
C VAL A 492 -6.12 -6.65 1.60
N PRO A 493 -5.76 -7.50 0.62
CA PRO A 493 -4.37 -7.85 0.35
C PRO A 493 -3.65 -6.84 -0.55
N ALA A 494 -2.35 -6.67 -0.33
CA ALA A 494 -1.47 -5.93 -1.23
C ALA A 494 -1.07 -6.81 -2.43
N ALA A 495 -1.62 -6.52 -3.61
CA ALA A 495 -1.16 -7.13 -4.86
C ALA A 495 0.18 -6.53 -5.29
N GLY A 496 1.26 -7.32 -5.20
CA GLY A 496 2.58 -6.91 -5.68
C GLY A 496 2.68 -6.96 -7.20
N GLN A 497 2.65 -5.80 -7.87
CA GLN A 497 3.02 -5.70 -9.28
C GLN A 497 4.54 -5.64 -9.41
N ALA A 498 5.13 -6.66 -10.06
CA ALA A 498 6.55 -6.70 -10.36
C ALA A 498 6.84 -6.00 -11.70
N GLU A 499 7.12 -4.70 -11.66
CA GLU A 499 7.62 -3.99 -12.85
C GLU A 499 9.08 -4.36 -13.16
N ARG A 500 9.21 -5.23 -14.17
CA ARG A 500 10.46 -5.70 -14.74
C ARG A 500 11.14 -4.60 -15.57
N TRP A 501 12.00 -3.80 -14.95
CA TRP A 501 12.88 -2.89 -15.68
C TRP A 501 14.03 -3.66 -16.34
N GLN A 502 13.99 -3.75 -17.67
CA GLN A 502 15.12 -4.18 -18.49
C GLN A 502 16.24 -3.14 -18.40
N GLN A 503 17.41 -3.53 -17.91
CA GLN A 503 18.65 -2.80 -18.17
C GLN A 503 19.52 -3.67 -19.10
N GLY A 504 19.86 -3.11 -20.27
CA GLY A 504 20.63 -3.81 -21.28
C GLY A 504 22.08 -3.99 -20.85
N ALA A 505 22.59 -5.22 -20.91
CA ALA A 505 24.01 -5.49 -20.79
C ALA A 505 24.74 -4.99 -22.04
N GLY A 506 25.35 -3.82 -21.96
CA GLY A 506 26.26 -3.31 -22.98
C GLY A 506 27.54 -4.14 -23.02
N ALA A 507 27.83 -4.77 -24.17
CA ALA A 507 29.07 -5.52 -24.36
C ALA A 507 30.25 -4.56 -24.60
N PRO A 508 31.39 -4.71 -23.91
CA PRO A 508 32.62 -4.01 -24.24
C PRO A 508 33.35 -4.72 -25.38
N ALA A 509 33.24 -4.20 -26.60
CA ALA A 509 34.14 -4.58 -27.69
C ALA A 509 35.55 -4.05 -27.40
N ALA A 510 36.50 -4.95 -27.17
CA ALA A 510 37.88 -4.60 -26.87
C ALA A 510 38.72 -4.44 -28.14
N ASP A 511 38.68 -3.24 -28.74
CA ASP A 511 39.68 -2.86 -29.75
C ASP A 511 41.07 -2.71 -29.10
N ARG A 512 42.00 -3.58 -29.50
CA ARG A 512 43.43 -3.47 -29.18
C ARG A 512 44.31 -3.88 -30.36
N SER A 513 44.57 -2.93 -31.25
CA SER A 513 45.77 -2.76 -32.11
C SER A 513 45.40 -1.74 -33.20
N PRO A 514 46.26 -0.77 -33.56
CA PRO A 514 47.70 -0.99 -33.74
C PRO A 514 48.63 0.12 -33.20
N CYS A 515 49.89 -0.22 -32.95
CA CYS A 515 50.98 0.76 -33.05
C CYS A 515 52.23 0.15 -33.68
N THR A 516 52.77 0.87 -34.66
CA THR A 516 53.91 0.50 -35.49
C THR A 516 55.26 0.76 -34.80
N ARG A 517 56.28 -0.04 -35.16
CA ARG A 517 57.55 0.44 -35.78
C ARG A 517 58.64 -0.64 -35.77
N ARG A 518 59.05 -1.09 -36.96
CA ARG A 518 60.47 -1.02 -37.42
C ARG A 518 60.60 -1.50 -38.87
N ALA A 519 60.89 -0.56 -39.75
CA ALA A 519 61.68 -0.74 -40.97
C ALA A 519 62.65 0.46 -41.04
N PRO A 520 63.82 0.35 -41.69
CA PRO A 520 64.89 1.35 -41.58
C PRO A 520 64.70 2.57 -42.49
N TRP A 521 65.50 3.60 -42.18
CA TRP A 521 65.68 4.91 -42.82
C TRP A 521 64.66 5.99 -42.40
#